data_AF-A0A951W301-F1
#
_entry.id   AF-A0A951W301-F1
#
_cell.length_a   1.000
_cell.length_b   1.000
_cell.length_c   1.000
_cell.angle_alpha   90.00
_cell.angle_beta   90.00
_cell.angle_gamma   90.00
#
_symmetry.space_group_name_H-M   'P 1'
#
loop_
_entity.id
_entity.type
_entity.pdbx_description
1 polymer ?
#
loop_
_entity_poly.entity_id
_entity_poly.type
_entity_poly.pdbx_seq_one_letter_code
_entity_poly.pdbx_strand_id
1 'polypeptide(L)'
;MDVSFDTGNPQDHLRRVWRLCCGCAEAIYGTVPPSPAYALRTARLLFMTGAQESGFAWERQRTPRWEGNTGGFSKWQVEPGSIQDSVAWLQRRPGVLERATRWLFDDPRASLDWPGLMGLDGILWAMRLDDNDKIGLLFARVHYLRVPAPIPDADEDQAAYYKQFYNTELGAATVSGTLDSFRRFRGMLAAPKP
;
A
#
# COMPACT_ATOMS: atom_id res chain seq x y z
N MET A 1 -27.12 8.67 -24.47
CA MET A 1 -26.57 9.46 -23.36
C MET A 1 -25.20 8.90 -23.08
N ASP A 2 -24.16 9.58 -23.56
CA ASP A 2 -22.79 9.28 -23.14
C ASP A 2 -22.67 9.65 -21.67
N VAL A 3 -22.72 8.63 -20.81
CA VAL A 3 -22.33 8.78 -19.41
C VAL A 3 -20.81 8.78 -19.40
N SER A 4 -20.24 9.94 -19.74
CA SER A 4 -18.88 10.30 -19.37
C SER A 4 -18.81 10.25 -17.84
N PHE A 5 -18.41 9.10 -17.30
CA PHE A 5 -17.93 9.04 -15.92
C PHE A 5 -16.78 10.05 -15.84
N ASP A 6 -16.95 11.08 -15.03
CA ASP A 6 -15.87 11.99 -14.65
C ASP A 6 -14.78 11.13 -14.00
N THR A 7 -13.85 10.63 -14.81
CA THR A 7 -12.62 10.01 -14.32
C THR A 7 -11.82 11.15 -13.72
N GLY A 8 -12.11 11.47 -12.46
CA GLY A 8 -11.61 12.65 -11.78
C GLY A 8 -10.12 12.87 -12.05
N ASN A 9 -9.71 14.14 -12.11
CA ASN A 9 -8.35 14.55 -12.46
C ASN A 9 -7.28 13.60 -11.89
N PRO A 10 -6.42 12.96 -12.72
CA PRO A 10 -5.40 12.03 -12.25
C PRO A 10 -4.51 12.59 -11.13
N GLN A 11 -4.30 13.91 -11.09
CA GLN A 11 -3.59 14.57 -10.00
C GLN A 11 -4.35 14.49 -8.66
N ASP A 12 -5.67 14.63 -8.68
CA ASP A 12 -6.49 14.57 -7.45
C ASP A 12 -6.51 13.15 -6.88
N HIS A 13 -6.53 12.13 -7.75
CA HIS A 13 -6.32 10.75 -7.36
C HIS A 13 -4.94 10.54 -6.69
N LEU A 14 -3.85 11.00 -7.31
CA LEU A 14 -2.51 10.89 -6.73
C LEU A 14 -2.38 11.65 -5.40
N ARG A 15 -3.01 12.82 -5.26
CA ARG A 15 -3.07 13.57 -3.99
C ARG A 15 -3.85 12.82 -2.91
N ARG A 16 -4.93 12.12 -3.27
CA ARG A 16 -5.64 11.21 -2.35
C ARG A 16 -4.73 10.08 -1.90
N VAL A 17 -4.09 9.37 -2.82
CA VAL A 17 -3.16 8.27 -2.50
C VAL A 17 -2.00 8.75 -1.62
N TRP A 18 -1.40 9.91 -1.93
CA TRP A 18 -0.34 10.50 -1.10
C TRP A 18 -0.81 10.77 0.33
N ARG A 19 -2.00 11.36 0.51
CA ARG A 19 -2.59 11.58 1.85
C ARG A 19 -2.81 10.26 2.60
N LEU A 20 -3.24 9.21 1.91
CA LEU A 20 -3.36 7.87 2.50
C LEU A 20 -2.00 7.32 2.93
N CYS A 21 -0.96 7.44 2.10
CA CYS A 21 0.41 7.04 2.45
C CYS A 21 0.92 7.77 3.71
N CYS A 22 0.71 9.08 3.81
CA CYS A 22 1.06 9.87 5.01
C CYS A 22 0.30 9.37 6.24
N GLY A 23 -1.03 9.29 6.17
CA GLY A 23 -1.85 8.85 7.30
C GLY A 23 -1.52 7.43 7.75
N CYS A 24 -1.27 6.52 6.81
CA CYS A 24 -0.88 5.14 7.12
C CYS A 24 0.49 5.09 7.83
N ALA A 25 1.47 5.84 7.33
CA ALA A 25 2.81 5.90 7.90
C ALA A 25 2.83 6.45 9.34
N GLU A 26 1.97 7.42 9.63
CA GLU A 26 1.82 8.02 10.96
C GLU A 26 1.03 7.11 11.91
N ALA A 27 -0.06 6.50 11.44
CA ALA A 27 -0.95 5.71 12.28
C ALA A 27 -0.40 4.30 12.58
N ILE A 28 0.32 3.68 11.66
CA ILE A 28 0.68 2.25 11.73
C ILE A 28 2.17 2.09 12.06
N TYR A 29 2.44 1.90 13.35
CA TYR A 29 3.78 1.68 13.92
C TYR A 29 3.79 0.54 14.95
N GLY A 30 4.98 0.13 15.37
CA GLY A 30 5.20 -0.96 16.33
C GLY A 30 4.83 -0.59 17.77
N THR A 31 5.79 -0.10 18.56
CA THR A 31 5.53 0.26 19.97
C THR A 31 5.50 1.77 20.15
N VAL A 32 6.48 2.47 19.57
CA VAL A 32 6.66 3.91 19.71
C VAL A 32 6.18 4.61 18.42
N PRO A 33 5.43 5.71 18.53
CA PRO A 33 5.07 6.53 17.37
C PRO A 33 6.32 6.97 16.58
N PRO A 34 6.27 7.00 15.24
CA PRO A 34 7.39 7.45 14.45
C PRO A 34 7.58 8.96 14.62
N SER A 35 8.83 9.43 14.49
CA SER A 35 9.06 10.86 14.33
C SER A 35 8.44 11.35 13.00
N PRO A 36 8.12 12.65 12.87
CA PRO A 36 7.58 13.18 11.61
C PRO A 36 8.48 12.88 10.40
N ALA A 37 9.81 12.94 10.57
CA ALA A 37 10.76 12.58 9.52
C ALA A 37 10.71 11.08 9.16
N TYR A 38 10.47 10.20 10.13
CA TYR A 38 10.32 8.76 9.86
C TYR A 38 8.96 8.42 9.24
N ALA A 39 7.89 9.11 9.63
CA ALA A 39 6.61 8.99 8.97
C ALA A 39 6.69 9.43 7.50
N LEU A 40 7.34 10.56 7.22
CA LEU A 40 7.48 11.06 5.85
C LEU A 40 8.29 10.10 4.96
N ARG A 41 9.44 9.59 5.43
CA ARG A 41 10.23 8.62 4.64
C ARG A 41 9.45 7.32 4.38
N THR A 42 8.65 6.88 5.36
CA THR A 42 7.77 5.71 5.21
C THR A 42 6.68 5.96 4.17
N ALA A 43 6.05 7.15 4.20
CA ALA A 43 5.04 7.51 3.22
C ALA A 43 5.61 7.56 1.79
N ARG A 44 6.85 8.07 1.64
CA ARG A 44 7.59 8.02 0.36
C ARG A 44 7.80 6.59 -0.13
N LEU A 45 8.26 5.68 0.75
CA LEU A 45 8.45 4.28 0.39
C LEU A 45 7.13 3.64 -0.06
N LEU A 46 6.04 3.84 0.69
CA LEU A 46 4.73 3.30 0.33
C LEU A 46 4.23 3.84 -1.02
N PHE A 47 4.43 5.14 -1.27
CA PHE A 47 4.08 5.74 -2.56
C PHE A 47 4.96 5.20 -3.69
N MET A 48 6.26 5.03 -3.46
CA MET A 48 7.21 4.41 -4.41
C MET A 48 6.78 2.98 -4.76
N THR A 49 6.36 2.18 -3.78
CA THR A 49 5.85 0.83 -3.99
C THR A 49 4.65 0.85 -4.93
N GLY A 50 3.61 1.63 -4.65
CA GLY A 50 2.42 1.68 -5.51
C GLY A 50 2.69 2.23 -6.91
N ALA A 51 3.61 3.20 -7.02
CA ALA A 51 4.06 3.75 -8.29
C ALA A 51 4.74 2.70 -9.17
N GLN A 52 5.61 1.87 -8.59
CA GLN A 52 6.33 0.82 -9.31
C GLN A 52 5.45 -0.39 -9.64
N GLU A 53 4.59 -0.80 -8.71
CA GLU A 53 3.80 -2.03 -8.82
C GLU A 53 2.63 -1.91 -9.82
N SER A 54 1.95 -0.75 -9.84
CA SER A 54 0.77 -0.57 -10.70
C SER A 54 0.70 0.76 -11.41
N GLY A 55 1.60 1.70 -11.11
CA GLY A 55 1.45 3.09 -11.51
C GLY A 55 0.14 3.71 -11.02
N PHE A 56 -0.39 3.19 -9.91
CA PHE A 56 -1.70 3.52 -9.34
C PHE A 56 -2.90 3.28 -10.28
N ALA A 57 -2.72 2.50 -11.35
CA ALA A 57 -3.75 2.29 -12.36
C ALA A 57 -4.46 0.93 -12.24
N TRP A 58 -3.87 -0.03 -11.53
CA TRP A 58 -4.35 -1.41 -11.52
C TRP A 58 -4.58 -1.91 -10.10
N GLU A 59 -5.82 -2.30 -9.82
CA GLU A 59 -6.18 -2.97 -8.57
C GLU A 59 -5.79 -4.47 -8.55
N ARG A 60 -5.19 -4.98 -9.63
CA ARG A 60 -4.80 -6.40 -9.76
C ARG A 60 -3.84 -6.72 -10.91
N GLN A 61 -2.92 -7.66 -10.69
CA GLN A 61 -2.13 -8.28 -11.77
C GLN A 61 -2.97 -9.27 -12.58
N ARG A 62 -2.88 -9.19 -13.92
CA ARG A 62 -3.67 -10.01 -14.86
C ARG A 62 -3.45 -11.51 -14.65
N THR A 63 -4.40 -12.18 -14.02
CA THR A 63 -4.57 -13.64 -14.09
C THR A 63 -5.46 -14.02 -15.28
N PRO A 64 -5.43 -15.28 -15.75
CA PRO A 64 -6.28 -15.74 -16.85
C PRO A 64 -7.80 -15.65 -16.59
N ARG A 65 -8.21 -15.54 -15.32
CA ARG A 65 -9.62 -15.40 -14.89
C ARG A 65 -9.73 -14.32 -13.81
N TRP A 66 -10.84 -13.57 -13.81
CA TRP A 66 -11.10 -12.50 -12.85
C TRP A 66 -11.32 -13.02 -11.41
N GLU A 67 -11.71 -14.27 -11.24
CA GLU A 67 -12.02 -14.86 -9.92
C GLU A 67 -10.80 -15.48 -9.23
N GLY A 68 -9.65 -15.61 -9.92
CA GLY A 68 -8.49 -16.33 -9.39
C GLY A 68 -7.87 -15.68 -8.14
N ASN A 69 -7.11 -16.44 -7.36
CA ASN A 69 -6.41 -15.94 -6.17
C ASN A 69 -4.89 -15.83 -6.37
N THR A 70 -4.42 -15.73 -7.61
CA THR A 70 -2.99 -15.65 -7.96
C THR A 70 -2.61 -14.21 -8.33
N GLY A 71 -1.36 -13.82 -8.08
CA GLY A 71 -0.81 -12.50 -8.43
C GLY A 71 -0.99 -11.44 -7.34
N GLY A 72 -0.59 -10.21 -7.65
CA GLY A 72 -0.70 -9.07 -6.76
C GLY A 72 -2.10 -8.44 -6.72
N PHE A 73 -2.47 -7.94 -5.54
CA PHE A 73 -3.77 -7.30 -5.26
C PHE A 73 -3.60 -5.84 -4.82
N SER A 74 -4.58 -5.00 -5.18
CA SER A 74 -4.58 -3.53 -5.05
C SER A 74 -3.49 -2.82 -5.86
N LYS A 75 -3.48 -1.49 -5.82
CA LYS A 75 -2.38 -0.65 -6.37
C LYS A 75 -0.98 -1.02 -5.87
N TRP A 76 -0.85 -1.68 -4.72
CA TRP A 76 0.43 -2.14 -4.16
C TRP A 76 0.80 -3.58 -4.51
N GLN A 77 -0.02 -4.27 -5.31
CA GLN A 77 0.21 -5.62 -5.81
C GLN A 77 0.65 -6.61 -4.72
N VAL A 78 0.04 -6.53 -3.54
CA VAL A 78 0.37 -7.41 -2.41
C VAL A 78 -0.07 -8.84 -2.74
N GLU A 79 0.85 -9.80 -2.62
CA GLU A 79 0.53 -11.21 -2.86
C GLU A 79 -0.29 -11.83 -1.69
N PRO A 80 -1.20 -12.79 -1.96
CA PRO A 80 -2.01 -13.46 -0.95
C PRO A 80 -1.23 -14.04 0.23
N GLY A 81 -0.06 -14.65 -0.02
CA GLY A 81 0.79 -15.18 1.04
C GLY A 81 1.29 -14.08 1.99
N SER A 82 1.67 -12.93 1.43
CA SER A 82 2.06 -11.75 2.22
C SER A 82 0.90 -11.17 3.03
N ILE A 83 -0.32 -11.24 2.51
CA ILE A 83 -1.55 -10.85 3.23
C ILE A 83 -1.78 -11.81 4.41
N GLN A 84 -1.72 -13.12 4.19
CA GLN A 84 -1.89 -14.12 5.26
C GLN A 84 -0.88 -13.93 6.38
N ASP A 85 0.39 -13.75 6.04
CA ASP A 85 1.42 -13.51 7.04
C ASP A 85 1.19 -12.21 7.82
N SER A 86 0.73 -11.17 7.12
CA SER A 86 0.43 -9.87 7.73
C SER A 86 -0.73 -9.98 8.71
N VAL A 87 -1.80 -10.71 8.36
CA VAL A 87 -2.91 -11.01 9.26
C VAL A 87 -2.41 -11.76 10.50
N ALA A 88 -1.65 -12.85 10.31
CA ALA A 88 -1.11 -13.63 11.42
C ALA A 88 -0.17 -12.79 12.32
N TRP A 89 0.60 -11.87 11.71
CA TRP A 89 1.49 -10.97 12.45
C TRP A 89 0.73 -9.92 13.26
N LEU A 90 -0.34 -9.36 12.72
CA LEU A 90 -1.22 -8.40 13.39
C LEU A 90 -1.98 -9.05 14.56
N GLN A 91 -2.50 -10.25 14.39
CA GLN A 91 -3.21 -10.99 15.45
C GLN A 91 -2.34 -11.23 16.69
N ARG A 92 -1.02 -11.39 16.50
CA ARG A 92 -0.04 -11.50 17.59
C ARG A 92 0.37 -10.15 18.21
N ARG A 93 -0.14 -9.03 17.69
CA ARG A 93 0.25 -7.66 18.06
C ARG A 93 -0.99 -6.78 18.23
N PRO A 94 -1.78 -6.97 19.30
CA PRO A 94 -3.08 -6.33 19.48
C PRO A 94 -3.02 -4.80 19.39
N GLY A 95 -1.97 -4.16 19.91
CA GLY A 95 -1.82 -2.70 19.80
C GLY A 95 -1.62 -2.21 18.36
N VAL A 96 -0.93 -2.98 17.51
CA VAL A 96 -0.77 -2.64 16.08
C VAL A 96 -2.06 -2.92 15.33
N LEU A 97 -2.72 -4.05 15.62
CA LEU A 97 -4.02 -4.40 15.06
C LEU A 97 -5.09 -3.36 15.38
N GLU A 98 -5.10 -2.82 16.60
CA GLU A 98 -6.01 -1.77 17.01
C GLU A 98 -5.81 -0.49 16.20
N ARG A 99 -4.55 -0.04 16.04
CA ARG A 99 -4.23 1.12 15.20
C ARG A 99 -4.58 0.88 13.73
N ALA A 100 -4.29 -0.31 13.22
CA ALA A 100 -4.67 -0.74 11.86
C ALA A 100 -6.18 -0.71 11.65
N THR A 101 -6.95 -1.22 12.60
CA THR A 101 -8.42 -1.28 12.54
C THR A 101 -9.01 0.12 12.56
N ARG A 102 -8.58 0.98 13.51
CA ARG A 102 -9.05 2.37 13.59
C ARG A 102 -8.71 3.14 12.31
N TRP A 103 -7.47 3.02 11.81
CA TRP A 103 -7.08 3.71 10.59
C TRP A 103 -7.82 3.18 9.37
N LEU A 104 -8.03 1.86 9.25
CA LEU A 104 -8.67 1.24 8.10
C LEU A 104 -10.15 1.65 7.99
N PHE A 105 -10.91 1.46 9.07
CA PHE A 105 -12.36 1.65 9.05
C PHE A 105 -12.81 3.07 9.43
N ASP A 106 -11.98 3.83 10.13
CA ASP A 106 -12.34 5.13 10.70
C ASP A 106 -13.65 5.08 11.52
N ASP A 107 -13.90 3.92 12.14
CA ASP A 107 -15.08 3.66 12.96
C ASP A 107 -14.62 3.16 14.34
N PRO A 108 -14.95 3.86 15.45
CA PRO A 108 -14.59 3.43 16.80
C PRO A 108 -15.28 2.13 17.23
N ARG A 109 -16.28 1.64 16.48
CA ARG A 109 -17.00 0.38 16.73
C ARG A 109 -16.51 -0.78 15.87
N ALA A 110 -15.51 -0.56 15.01
CA ALA A 110 -14.96 -1.62 14.18
C ALA A 110 -14.32 -2.73 15.06
N SER A 111 -14.71 -3.98 14.79
CA SER A 111 -14.20 -5.14 15.54
C SER A 111 -12.72 -5.39 15.22
N LEU A 112 -11.92 -5.71 16.24
CA LEU A 112 -10.53 -6.17 16.05
C LEU A 112 -10.45 -7.55 15.38
N ASP A 113 -11.54 -8.32 15.38
CA ASP A 113 -11.63 -9.63 14.74
C ASP A 113 -11.95 -9.55 13.24
N TRP A 114 -12.02 -8.35 12.66
CA TRP A 114 -12.31 -8.14 11.24
C TRP A 114 -11.48 -9.02 10.27
N PRO A 115 -10.17 -9.31 10.50
CA PRO A 115 -9.43 -10.16 9.56
C PRO A 115 -9.98 -11.59 9.54
N GLY A 116 -10.41 -12.10 10.70
CA GLY A 116 -11.03 -13.41 10.83
C GLY A 116 -12.45 -13.44 10.27
N LEU A 117 -13.23 -12.37 10.51
CA LEU A 117 -14.60 -12.24 10.01
C LEU A 117 -14.65 -12.15 8.47
N MET A 118 -13.71 -11.43 7.85
CA MET A 118 -13.64 -11.33 6.39
C MET A 118 -13.03 -12.59 5.75
N GLY A 119 -12.07 -13.22 6.42
CA GLY A 119 -11.23 -14.26 5.82
C GLY A 119 -10.37 -13.75 4.68
N LEU A 120 -9.52 -14.62 4.12
CA LEU A 120 -8.63 -14.24 3.01
C LEU A 120 -9.44 -13.81 1.78
N ASP A 121 -10.43 -14.60 1.36
CA ASP A 121 -11.21 -14.30 0.16
C ASP A 121 -11.95 -12.96 0.27
N GLY A 122 -12.52 -12.64 1.42
CA GLY A 122 -13.18 -11.35 1.66
C GLY A 122 -12.19 -10.18 1.60
N ILE A 123 -10.98 -10.35 2.13
CA ILE A 123 -9.90 -9.36 2.02
C ILE A 123 -9.47 -9.16 0.56
N LEU A 124 -9.25 -10.26 -0.17
CA LEU A 124 -8.88 -10.21 -1.59
C LEU A 124 -9.97 -9.54 -2.43
N TRP A 125 -11.24 -9.80 -2.15
CA TRP A 125 -12.37 -9.11 -2.78
C TRP A 125 -12.38 -7.62 -2.47
N ALA A 126 -12.22 -7.24 -1.19
CA ALA A 126 -12.17 -5.85 -0.79
C ALA A 126 -11.05 -5.08 -1.50
N MET A 127 -9.87 -5.70 -1.66
CA MET A 127 -8.70 -5.12 -2.34
C MET A 127 -8.86 -4.99 -3.87
N ARG A 128 -9.91 -5.56 -4.47
CA ARG A 128 -10.22 -5.42 -5.91
C ARG A 128 -11.21 -4.30 -6.21
N LEU A 129 -11.90 -3.79 -5.18
CA LEU A 129 -12.90 -2.74 -5.36
C LEU A 129 -12.19 -1.42 -5.65
N ASP A 130 -12.67 -0.72 -6.67
CA ASP A 130 -12.13 0.58 -7.06
C ASP A 130 -12.15 1.53 -5.86
N ASP A 131 -11.08 2.33 -5.76
CA ASP A 131 -10.83 3.26 -4.65
C ASP A 131 -10.75 2.65 -3.23
N ASN A 132 -10.73 1.33 -3.05
CA ASN A 132 -10.54 0.72 -1.73
C ASN A 132 -9.05 0.58 -1.33
N ASP A 133 -8.29 1.67 -1.52
CA ASP A 133 -6.84 1.70 -1.39
C ASP A 133 -6.32 1.44 0.03
N LYS A 134 -7.12 1.76 1.05
CA LYS A 134 -6.68 1.68 2.45
C LYS A 134 -6.26 0.27 2.82
N ILE A 135 -7.01 -0.75 2.42
CA ILE A 135 -6.68 -2.13 2.80
C ILE A 135 -5.41 -2.63 2.11
N GLY A 136 -5.21 -2.30 0.82
CA GLY A 136 -3.98 -2.64 0.10
C GLY A 136 -2.75 -1.94 0.68
N LEU A 137 -2.87 -0.64 0.94
CA LEU A 137 -1.84 0.16 1.57
C LEU A 137 -1.52 -0.31 2.99
N LEU A 138 -2.53 -0.72 3.77
CA LEU A 138 -2.33 -1.30 5.10
C LEU A 138 -1.44 -2.54 5.01
N PHE A 139 -1.74 -3.46 4.10
CA PHE A 139 -0.95 -4.68 3.97
C PHE A 139 0.46 -4.40 3.45
N ALA A 140 0.64 -3.44 2.54
CA ALA A 140 1.97 -2.98 2.14
C ALA A 140 2.76 -2.38 3.33
N ARG A 141 2.09 -1.60 4.18
CA ARG A 141 2.71 -1.04 5.38
C ARG A 141 3.06 -2.11 6.41
N VAL A 142 2.17 -3.06 6.68
CA VAL A 142 2.43 -4.17 7.60
C VAL A 142 3.56 -5.03 7.07
N HIS A 143 3.65 -5.26 5.76
CA HIS A 143 4.78 -5.95 5.14
C HIS A 143 6.11 -5.32 5.52
N TYR A 144 6.27 -4.02 5.29
CA TYR A 144 7.50 -3.31 5.69
C TYR A 144 7.71 -3.23 7.20
N LEU A 145 6.65 -3.22 8.00
CA LEU A 145 6.76 -3.20 9.46
C LEU A 145 7.31 -4.52 10.03
N ARG A 146 7.24 -5.61 9.25
CA ARG A 146 7.87 -6.90 9.59
C ARG A 146 9.37 -6.93 9.28
N VAL A 147 9.88 -5.98 8.50
CA VAL A 147 11.30 -5.91 8.13
C VAL A 147 12.08 -5.25 9.28
N PRO A 148 13.14 -5.90 9.81
CA PRO A 148 13.91 -5.35 10.92
C PRO A 148 14.81 -4.17 10.53
N ALA A 149 15.21 -4.09 9.25
CA ALA A 149 16.04 -3.01 8.74
C ALA A 149 15.27 -1.68 8.68
N PRO A 150 15.85 -0.55 9.15
CA PRO A 150 15.19 0.74 9.12
C PRO A 150 14.98 1.23 7.68
N ILE A 151 13.85 1.91 7.43
CA ILE A 151 13.57 2.55 6.15
C ILE A 151 14.59 3.69 5.92
N PRO A 152 15.35 3.66 4.80
CA PRO A 152 16.32 4.70 4.48
C PRO A 152 15.63 5.99 4.04
N ASP A 153 16.36 7.10 4.05
CA ASP A 153 15.80 8.41 3.70
C ASP A 153 15.96 8.75 2.20
N ALA A 154 17.09 8.39 1.59
CA ALA A 154 17.36 8.68 0.18
C ALA A 154 16.50 7.82 -0.75
N ASP A 155 16.04 8.41 -1.87
CA ASP A 155 15.16 7.73 -2.83
C ASP A 155 15.85 6.49 -3.43
N GLU A 156 17.14 6.58 -3.74
CA GLU A 156 17.95 5.49 -4.29
C GLU A 156 18.02 4.29 -3.33
N ASP A 157 18.23 4.59 -2.05
CA ASP A 157 18.28 3.57 -1.00
C ASP A 157 16.89 2.98 -0.75
N GLN A 158 15.83 3.77 -0.85
CA GLN A 158 14.46 3.26 -0.77
C GLN A 158 14.11 2.34 -1.94
N ALA A 159 14.57 2.65 -3.15
CA ALA A 159 14.39 1.77 -4.30
C ALA A 159 15.14 0.44 -4.13
N ALA A 160 16.36 0.47 -3.58
CA ALA A 160 17.10 -0.74 -3.20
C ALA A 160 16.37 -1.51 -2.09
N TYR A 161 15.84 -0.81 -1.09
CA TYR A 161 15.08 -1.40 0.02
C TYR A 161 13.78 -2.07 -0.49
N TYR A 162 13.04 -1.42 -1.38
CA TYR A 162 11.89 -2.02 -2.06
C TYR A 162 12.30 -3.27 -2.84
N LYS A 163 13.40 -3.20 -3.61
CA LYS A 163 13.89 -4.34 -4.40
C LYS A 163 14.31 -5.52 -3.51
N GLN A 164 14.83 -5.26 -2.32
CA GLN A 164 15.27 -6.30 -1.41
C GLN A 164 14.12 -6.92 -0.63
N PHE A 165 13.17 -6.11 -0.16
CA PHE A 165 12.21 -6.55 0.86
C PHE A 165 10.78 -6.68 0.37
N TYR A 166 10.42 -6.12 -0.78
CA TYR A 166 9.05 -6.14 -1.29
C TYR A 166 8.96 -6.85 -2.64
N ASN A 167 9.82 -6.46 -3.58
CA ASN A 167 10.00 -7.21 -4.81
C ASN A 167 10.81 -8.46 -4.48
N THR A 168 10.26 -9.65 -4.65
CA THR A 168 11.00 -10.90 -4.40
C THR A 168 12.27 -10.96 -5.27
N GLU A 169 13.25 -11.79 -4.91
CA GLU A 169 14.49 -11.94 -5.72
C GLU A 169 14.19 -12.30 -7.18
N LEU A 170 13.09 -13.02 -7.42
CA LEU A 170 12.60 -13.40 -8.76
C LEU A 170 11.77 -12.30 -9.45
N GLY A 171 11.42 -11.23 -8.74
CA GLY A 171 10.67 -10.11 -9.27
C GLY A 171 11.49 -9.34 -10.33
N ALA A 172 10.82 -8.89 -11.38
CA ALA A 172 11.46 -8.22 -12.52
C ALA A 172 11.82 -6.74 -12.26
N ALA A 173 11.45 -6.16 -11.11
CA ALA A 173 11.74 -4.76 -10.85
C ALA A 173 13.25 -4.54 -10.70
N THR A 174 13.72 -3.37 -11.12
CA THR A 174 15.10 -2.92 -10.93
C THR A 174 15.11 -1.65 -10.08
N VAL A 175 16.24 -1.36 -9.44
CA VAL A 175 16.39 -0.11 -8.66
C VAL A 175 16.16 1.11 -9.55
N SER A 176 16.73 1.12 -10.76
CA SER A 176 16.54 2.22 -11.72
C SER A 176 15.10 2.35 -12.18
N GLY A 177 14.44 1.25 -12.55
CA GLY A 177 13.03 1.28 -12.97
C GLY A 177 12.10 1.79 -11.86
N THR A 178 12.38 1.39 -10.61
CA THR A 178 11.64 1.87 -9.43
C THR A 178 11.80 3.38 -9.24
N LEU A 179 13.01 3.91 -9.40
CA LEU A 179 13.26 5.35 -9.33
C LEU A 179 12.57 6.13 -10.45
N ASP A 180 12.59 5.61 -11.67
CA ASP A 180 11.95 6.26 -12.82
C ASP A 180 10.43 6.33 -12.62
N SER A 181 9.82 5.23 -12.19
CA SER A 181 8.39 5.19 -11.80
C SER A 181 8.09 6.21 -10.70
N PHE A 182 8.86 6.21 -9.61
CA PHE A 182 8.64 7.13 -8.50
C PHE A 182 8.77 8.59 -8.92
N ARG A 183 9.82 8.95 -9.66
CA ARG A 183 10.07 10.32 -10.14
C ARG A 183 8.94 10.81 -11.05
N ARG A 184 8.44 9.95 -11.94
CA ARG A 184 7.28 10.25 -12.80
C ARG A 184 6.06 10.64 -11.98
N PHE A 185 5.62 9.79 -11.05
CA PHE A 185 4.39 10.03 -10.29
C PHE A 185 4.55 11.16 -9.25
N ARG A 186 5.74 11.31 -8.68
CA ARG A 186 6.06 12.46 -7.81
C ARG A 186 5.99 13.78 -8.57
N GLY A 187 6.48 13.82 -9.82
CA GLY A 187 6.36 14.99 -10.69
C GLY A 187 4.91 15.36 -10.98
N MET A 188 4.06 14.36 -11.26
CA MET A 188 2.62 14.57 -11.47
C MET A 188 1.90 15.09 -10.21
N LEU A 189 2.29 14.61 -9.02
CA LEU A 189 1.76 15.08 -7.75
C LEU A 189 2.08 16.57 -7.49
N ALA A 190 3.29 17.01 -7.88
CA ALA A 190 3.78 18.37 -7.68
C ALA A 190 3.32 19.37 -8.76
N ALA A 191 2.72 18.90 -9.85
CA ALA A 191 2.26 19.76 -10.93
C ALA A 191 1.09 20.67 -10.48
N PRO A 192 1.05 21.95 -10.93
CA PRO A 192 -0.08 22.82 -10.66
C PRO A 192 -1.36 22.22 -11.23
N LYS A 193 -2.48 22.50 -10.56
CA LYS A 193 -3.81 22.17 -11.09
C LYS A 193 -3.99 22.92 -12.41
N PRO A 194 -4.44 22.26 -13.49
CA PRO A 194 -4.73 22.94 -14.75
C PRO A 194 -5.79 24.04 -14.58
#